data_AF-A0AAU3UUA8-F1
#
_entry.id   AF-A0AAU3UUA8-F1
#
_cell.length_a   1.000
_cell.length_b   1.000
_cell.length_c   1.000
_cell.angle_alpha   90.00
_cell.angle_beta   90.00
_cell.angle_gamma   90.00
#
_symmetry.space_group_name_H-M   'P 1'
#
loop_
_entity.id
_entity.type
_entity.pdbx_description
1 polymer ?
#
loop_
_entity_poly.entity_id
_entity_poly.type
_entity_poly.pdbx_seq_one_letter_code
_entity_poly.pdbx_strand_id
1 'polypeptide(L)'
;MINKGTLVTGVAIAVLLTAGCSGGNDSSNSKNAGLPDTPRAQLVLAAADFPAGSKLMDIPQDKLKSAAGDATDAMKNTTVEPAECNSQQGQDYGSIANSLLTDATIAAASTDTAIYVDVVSGRTTDLKQMDAANTKCPKVSGTTTISGQTIHSTTTTEKLPAPTGLSGVDAVVYRISSSSDTGDGQSIQNSTLSGWAVVRGLTVGVRAVFLSGDPDQATFDKVLTTAVDKVRTAK
;
A
#
# COMPACT_ATOMS: atom_id res chain seq x y z
N MET A 1 39.33 -4.16 1.51
CA MET A 1 38.42 -4.70 0.48
C MET A 1 37.05 -4.81 1.11
N ILE A 2 36.17 -3.85 0.81
CA ILE A 2 34.84 -3.73 1.40
C ILE A 2 33.92 -4.64 0.60
N ASN A 3 33.51 -5.75 1.21
CA ASN A 3 32.59 -6.68 0.58
C ASN A 3 31.23 -5.98 0.42
N LYS A 4 30.77 -5.87 -0.83
CA LYS A 4 29.45 -5.37 -1.20
C LYS A 4 28.41 -6.40 -0.72
N GLY A 5 28.12 -6.37 0.58
CA GLY A 5 26.94 -7.01 1.12
C GLY A 5 25.74 -6.30 0.53
N THR A 6 25.06 -6.99 -0.36
CA THR A 6 23.76 -6.62 -0.89
C THR A 6 22.87 -6.33 0.32
N LEU A 7 22.73 -5.06 0.68
CA LEU A 7 21.60 -4.59 1.47
C LEU A 7 20.40 -4.90 0.60
N VAL A 8 19.86 -6.10 0.76
CA VAL A 8 18.47 -6.40 0.47
C VAL A 8 17.71 -5.54 1.47
N THR A 9 17.64 -4.23 1.20
CA THR A 9 16.66 -3.34 1.78
C THR A 9 15.36 -3.86 1.18
N GLY A 10 14.85 -4.92 1.81
CA GLY A 10 13.52 -5.41 1.59
C GLY A 10 12.64 -4.24 1.93
N VAL A 11 12.28 -3.46 0.91
CA VAL A 11 11.07 -2.67 0.92
C VAL A 11 10.01 -3.73 1.09
N ALA A 12 9.70 -4.02 2.36
CA ALA A 12 8.50 -4.71 2.73
C ALA A 12 7.40 -3.79 2.23
N ILE A 13 7.01 -4.01 0.99
CA ILE A 13 5.64 -3.79 0.57
C ILE A 13 4.91 -4.75 1.49
N ALA A 14 4.56 -4.26 2.69
CA ALA A 14 3.58 -4.87 3.56
C ALA A 14 2.30 -4.72 2.76
N VAL A 15 2.14 -5.66 1.85
CA VAL A 15 0.98 -5.88 1.03
C VAL A 15 -0.05 -6.40 2.02
N LEU A 16 -0.68 -5.49 2.78
CA LEU A 16 -1.98 -5.73 3.37
C LEU A 16 -2.97 -5.78 2.21
N LEU A 17 -2.89 -6.86 1.43
CA LEU A 17 -3.97 -7.29 0.56
C LEU A 17 -5.09 -7.72 1.49
N THR A 18 -5.89 -6.76 1.91
CA THR A 18 -7.24 -7.05 2.36
C THR A 18 -7.92 -7.69 1.15
N ALA A 19 -8.06 -9.02 1.20
CA ALA A 19 -8.84 -9.79 0.26
C ALA A 19 -10.31 -9.34 0.37
N GLY A 20 -10.64 -8.28 -0.36
CA GLY A 20 -11.99 -7.86 -0.68
C GLY A 20 -12.28 -8.22 -2.13
N CYS A 21 -12.06 -9.48 -2.51
CA CYS A 21 -12.70 -10.04 -3.70
C CYS A 21 -14.04 -10.64 -3.28
N SER A 22 -15.04 -9.78 -3.07
CA SER A 22 -16.43 -10.21 -3.23
C SER A 22 -16.84 -9.91 -4.67
N GLY A 23 -16.96 -10.97 -5.47
CA GLY A 23 -17.82 -10.91 -6.63
C GLY A 23 -19.25 -10.75 -6.14
N GLY A 24 -19.95 -9.71 -6.62
CA GLY A 24 -21.40 -9.63 -6.49
C GLY A 24 -21.94 -8.27 -6.01
N ASN A 25 -22.64 -7.64 -6.96
CA ASN A 25 -23.60 -6.54 -6.84
C ASN A 25 -23.08 -5.14 -6.50
N ASP A 26 -23.10 -4.32 -7.56
CA ASP A 26 -23.48 -2.91 -7.52
C ASP A 26 -24.48 -2.63 -6.39
N SER A 27 -24.10 -1.80 -5.41
CA SER A 27 -24.96 -0.80 -4.78
C SER A 27 -24.30 -0.24 -3.51
N SER A 28 -23.61 0.90 -3.63
CA SER A 28 -23.77 1.99 -2.65
C SER A 28 -23.27 3.33 -3.18
N ASN A 29 -24.20 4.03 -3.84
CA ASN A 29 -24.50 5.44 -3.59
C ASN A 29 -23.39 6.50 -3.62
N SER A 30 -22.43 6.43 -4.55
CA SER A 30 -21.69 7.61 -5.00
C SER A 30 -22.55 8.36 -6.05
N LYS A 31 -23.09 9.52 -5.68
CA LYS A 31 -23.86 10.40 -6.58
C LYS A 31 -23.15 10.60 -7.92
N ASN A 32 -23.75 10.06 -8.99
CA ASN A 32 -23.65 10.42 -10.41
C ASN A 32 -22.45 11.27 -10.87
N ALA A 33 -21.24 10.74 -10.75
CA ALA A 33 -20.17 11.05 -11.69
C ALA A 33 -19.76 9.71 -12.30
N GLY A 34 -20.11 9.50 -13.57
CA GLY A 34 -19.72 8.29 -14.31
C GLY A 34 -18.20 8.12 -14.32
N LEU A 35 -17.71 6.94 -14.74
CA LEU A 35 -16.28 6.68 -14.91
C LEU A 35 -15.62 7.80 -15.75
N PRO A 36 -14.38 8.23 -15.43
CA PRO A 36 -13.64 9.15 -16.29
C PRO A 36 -13.42 8.58 -17.69
N ASP A 37 -13.59 9.42 -18.70
CA ASP A 37 -13.15 9.14 -20.08
C ASP A 37 -11.63 9.28 -20.23
N THR A 38 -11.00 10.02 -19.30
CA THR A 38 -9.56 10.22 -19.22
C THR A 38 -8.84 8.88 -19.05
N PRO A 39 -7.83 8.55 -19.89
CA PRO A 39 -7.10 7.30 -19.77
C PRO A 39 -6.50 7.11 -18.37
N ARG A 40 -6.62 5.90 -17.81
CA ARG A 40 -6.12 5.59 -16.45
C ARG A 40 -4.64 5.93 -16.24
N ALA A 41 -3.82 5.82 -17.29
CA ALA A 41 -2.41 6.24 -17.32
C ALA A 41 -2.20 7.73 -16.98
N GLN A 42 -3.21 8.57 -17.19
CA GLN A 42 -3.18 10.01 -16.88
C GLN A 42 -3.85 10.35 -15.55
N LEU A 43 -4.47 9.37 -14.89
CA LEU A 43 -5.15 9.53 -13.61
C LEU A 43 -4.20 9.40 -12.42
N VAL A 44 -3.02 8.82 -12.62
CA VAL A 44 -1.95 8.78 -11.60
C VAL A 44 -1.18 10.10 -11.53
N LEU A 45 -0.54 10.36 -10.41
CA LEU A 45 0.31 11.52 -10.16
C LEU A 45 1.43 11.64 -11.21
N ALA A 46 1.63 12.85 -11.71
CA ALA A 46 2.78 13.21 -12.52
C ALA A 46 3.93 13.68 -11.63
N ALA A 47 5.13 13.85 -12.20
CA ALA A 47 6.32 14.32 -11.46
C ALA A 47 6.06 15.57 -10.60
N ALA A 48 5.31 16.54 -11.14
CA ALA A 48 5.01 17.80 -10.47
C ALA A 48 4.03 17.68 -9.30
N ASP A 49 3.30 16.57 -9.22
CA ASP A 49 2.32 16.32 -8.17
C ASP A 49 2.94 15.64 -6.94
N PHE A 50 4.14 15.07 -7.09
CA PHE A 50 4.91 14.51 -5.96
C PHE A 50 5.62 15.62 -5.16
N PRO A 51 6.04 15.33 -3.90
CA PRO A 51 6.77 16.31 -3.09
C PRO A 51 7.99 16.87 -3.81
N ALA A 52 8.32 18.15 -3.55
CA ALA A 52 9.46 18.80 -4.17
C ALA A 52 10.76 18.02 -3.91
N GLY A 53 11.60 17.90 -4.95
CA GLY A 53 12.84 17.13 -4.89
C GLY A 53 12.67 15.62 -5.10
N SER A 54 11.44 15.12 -5.25
CA SER A 54 11.20 13.72 -5.60
C SER A 54 11.72 13.41 -7.00
N LYS A 55 12.27 12.21 -7.16
CA LYS A 55 12.66 11.64 -8.45
C LYS A 55 11.65 10.56 -8.83
N LEU A 56 11.07 10.68 -10.02
CA LEU A 56 10.21 9.63 -10.55
C LEU A 56 11.00 8.32 -10.64
N MET A 57 10.35 7.25 -10.19
CA MET A 57 10.86 5.89 -10.32
C MET A 57 10.18 5.26 -11.52
N ASP A 58 10.98 4.84 -12.50
CA ASP A 58 10.51 3.92 -13.51
C ASP A 58 10.48 2.52 -12.87
N ILE A 59 9.27 2.02 -12.61
CA ILE A 59 9.07 0.68 -12.07
C ILE A 59 8.42 -0.18 -13.15
N PRO A 60 9.21 -0.98 -13.87
CA PRO A 60 8.68 -1.88 -14.87
C PRO A 60 7.63 -2.83 -14.30
N GLN A 61 6.57 -3.10 -15.06
CA GLN A 61 5.45 -3.92 -14.60
C GLN A 61 5.88 -5.36 -14.23
N ASP A 62 6.89 -5.91 -14.91
CA ASP A 62 7.49 -7.20 -14.57
C ASP A 62 8.15 -7.20 -13.19
N LYS A 63 8.78 -6.08 -12.79
CA LYS A 63 9.37 -5.92 -11.45
C LYS A 63 8.30 -5.83 -10.37
N LEU A 64 7.19 -5.14 -10.63
CA LEU A 64 6.05 -5.12 -9.72
C LEU A 64 5.44 -6.51 -9.54
N LYS A 65 5.26 -7.26 -10.63
CA LYS A 65 4.76 -8.64 -10.58
C LYS A 65 5.71 -9.57 -9.82
N SER A 66 7.01 -9.46 -10.06
CA SER A 66 8.03 -10.20 -9.31
C SER A 66 7.96 -9.87 -7.82
N ALA A 67 7.95 -8.59 -7.46
CA ALA A 67 7.88 -8.16 -6.06
C ALA A 67 6.59 -8.62 -5.37
N ALA A 68 5.46 -8.62 -6.09
CA ALA A 68 4.20 -9.16 -5.59
C ALA A 68 4.26 -10.69 -5.36
N GLY A 69 4.93 -11.42 -6.25
CA GLY A 69 5.22 -12.85 -6.09
C GLY A 69 6.08 -13.12 -4.86
N ASP A 70 7.18 -12.40 -4.73
CA ASP A 70 8.11 -12.51 -3.59
C ASP A 70 7.40 -12.20 -2.26
N ALA A 71 6.57 -11.15 -2.23
CA ALA A 71 5.75 -10.81 -1.06
C ALA A 71 4.75 -11.93 -0.73
N THR A 72 4.11 -12.52 -1.74
CA THR A 72 3.19 -13.65 -1.57
C THR A 72 3.89 -14.86 -0.97
N ASP A 73 5.07 -15.20 -1.47
CA ASP A 73 5.82 -16.35 -0.98
C ASP A 73 6.41 -16.11 0.41
N ALA A 74 6.84 -14.89 0.72
CA ALA A 74 7.22 -14.51 2.07
C ALA A 74 6.05 -14.68 3.07
N MET A 75 4.85 -14.24 2.68
CA MET A 75 3.63 -14.38 3.48
C MET A 75 3.25 -15.86 3.73
N LYS A 76 3.32 -16.72 2.71
CA LYS A 76 3.07 -18.17 2.87
C LYS A 76 3.99 -18.85 3.89
N ASN A 77 5.23 -18.36 3.99
CA ASN A 77 6.26 -18.90 4.89
C ASN A 77 6.31 -18.16 6.24
N THR A 78 5.31 -17.35 6.56
CA THR A 78 5.25 -16.58 7.80
C THR A 78 4.18 -17.15 8.74
N THR A 79 4.58 -17.43 9.98
CA THR A 79 3.61 -17.71 11.05
C THR A 79 3.14 -16.39 11.63
N VAL A 80 1.82 -16.19 11.69
CA VAL A 80 1.18 -14.93 12.09
C VAL A 80 0.47 -15.11 13.43
N GLU A 81 0.68 -14.16 14.34
CA GLU A 81 0.03 -14.07 15.65
C GLU A 81 -0.65 -12.70 15.82
N PRO A 82 -1.94 -12.64 16.21
CA PRO A 82 -2.84 -13.77 16.45
C PRO A 82 -3.17 -14.57 15.19
N ALA A 83 -3.43 -15.88 15.31
CA ALA A 83 -3.66 -16.75 14.16
C ALA A 83 -4.92 -16.38 13.37
N GLU A 84 -5.94 -15.82 14.03
CA GLU A 84 -7.15 -15.28 13.40
C GLU A 84 -6.89 -14.03 12.56
N CYS A 85 -5.73 -13.39 12.73
CA CYS A 85 -5.23 -12.32 11.87
C CYS A 85 -4.46 -12.83 10.66
N ASN A 86 -4.23 -14.15 10.59
CA ASN A 86 -3.75 -14.83 9.41
C ASN A 86 -4.90 -15.06 8.43
N SER A 87 -5.49 -13.98 7.91
CA SER A 87 -6.48 -14.05 6.83
C SER A 87 -5.90 -14.63 5.52
N GLN A 88 -4.61 -14.96 5.53
CA GLN A 88 -3.82 -15.29 4.35
C GLN A 88 -3.75 -16.79 4.04
N GLN A 89 -4.20 -17.67 4.94
CA GLN A 89 -4.19 -19.10 4.66
C GLN A 89 -5.26 -19.48 3.62
N GLY A 90 -4.79 -19.94 2.45
CA GLY A 90 -5.65 -20.51 1.39
C GLY A 90 -6.00 -19.58 0.22
N GLN A 91 -5.50 -18.34 0.20
CA GLN A 91 -5.69 -17.42 -0.91
C GLN A 91 -4.45 -17.39 -1.83
N ASP A 92 -4.67 -17.42 -3.15
CA ASP A 92 -3.60 -17.20 -4.13
C ASP A 92 -3.35 -15.69 -4.31
N TYR A 93 -2.64 -15.09 -3.35
CA TYR A 93 -2.30 -13.67 -3.42
C TYR A 93 -1.40 -13.30 -4.60
N GLY A 94 -0.67 -14.25 -5.17
CA GLY A 94 0.11 -14.02 -6.39
C GLY A 94 -0.83 -13.73 -7.54
N SER A 95 -1.90 -14.52 -7.69
CA SER A 95 -2.97 -14.28 -8.66
C SER A 95 -3.76 -13.00 -8.36
N ILE A 96 -4.11 -12.75 -7.09
CA ILE A 96 -4.84 -11.53 -6.70
C ILE A 96 -4.00 -10.27 -6.98
N ALA A 97 -2.73 -10.26 -6.58
CA ALA A 97 -1.82 -9.17 -6.82
C ALA A 97 -1.56 -8.97 -8.32
N ASN A 98 -1.39 -10.04 -9.10
CA ASN A 98 -1.27 -9.94 -10.55
C ASN A 98 -2.54 -9.37 -11.21
N SER A 99 -3.72 -9.76 -10.73
CA SER A 99 -4.99 -9.23 -11.21
C SER A 99 -5.10 -7.73 -10.90
N LEU A 100 -4.75 -7.33 -9.68
CA LEU A 100 -4.72 -5.93 -9.27
C LEU A 100 -3.69 -5.10 -10.07
N LEU A 101 -2.49 -5.63 -10.29
CA LEU A 101 -1.45 -4.98 -11.10
C LEU A 101 -1.80 -4.90 -12.59
N THR A 102 -2.74 -5.71 -13.07
CA THR A 102 -3.24 -5.64 -14.45
C THR A 102 -4.32 -4.57 -14.59
N ASP A 103 -5.14 -4.41 -13.55
CA ASP A 103 -6.23 -3.42 -13.54
C ASP A 103 -5.85 -2.07 -12.91
N ALA A 104 -4.60 -1.92 -12.47
CA ALA A 104 -4.08 -0.69 -11.88
C ALA A 104 -3.07 0.02 -12.78
N THR A 105 -3.05 1.34 -12.67
CA THR A 105 -1.94 2.18 -13.10
C THR A 105 -1.20 2.65 -11.85
N ILE A 106 0.13 2.65 -11.91
CA ILE A 106 0.99 3.01 -10.77
C ILE A 106 1.95 4.11 -11.20
N ALA A 107 2.12 5.11 -10.36
CA ALA A 107 3.22 6.07 -10.42
C ALA A 107 3.99 6.02 -9.09
N ALA A 108 5.31 6.15 -9.15
CA ALA A 108 6.13 6.15 -7.95
C ALA A 108 7.21 7.23 -8.02
N ALA A 109 7.55 7.79 -6.87
CA ALA A 109 8.63 8.75 -6.75
C ALA A 109 9.35 8.59 -5.40
N SER A 110 10.66 8.81 -5.39
CA SER A 110 11.47 8.75 -4.18
C SER A 110 12.08 10.10 -3.84
N THR A 111 12.08 10.43 -2.56
CA THR A 111 12.97 11.45 -1.96
C THR A 111 14.16 10.74 -1.29
N ASP A 112 15.01 11.49 -0.59
CA ASP A 112 16.11 10.91 0.19
C ASP A 112 15.62 10.11 1.41
N THR A 113 14.40 10.35 1.89
CA THR A 113 13.87 9.78 3.14
C THR A 113 12.60 8.94 2.95
N ALA A 114 11.92 9.05 1.80
CA ALA A 114 10.65 8.40 1.57
C ALA A 114 10.44 7.94 0.13
N ILE A 115 9.62 6.90 -0.04
CA ILE A 115 9.12 6.43 -1.33
C ILE A 115 7.62 6.59 -1.34
N TYR A 116 7.10 7.34 -2.33
CA TYR A 116 5.68 7.55 -2.57
C TYR A 116 5.24 6.67 -3.73
N VAL A 117 4.12 5.98 -3.55
CA VAL A 117 3.46 5.17 -4.57
C VAL A 117 2.02 5.62 -4.67
N ASP A 118 1.61 6.01 -5.87
CA ASP A 118 0.24 6.31 -6.23
C ASP A 118 -0.31 5.19 -7.13
N VAL A 119 -1.53 4.76 -6.86
CA VAL A 119 -2.20 3.65 -7.52
C VAL A 119 -3.62 4.08 -7.87
N VAL A 120 -3.98 3.94 -9.14
CA VAL A 120 -5.38 4.06 -9.59
C VAL A 120 -5.82 2.72 -10.15
N SER A 121 -6.82 2.11 -9.51
CA SER A 121 -7.39 0.81 -9.90
C SER A 121 -8.73 1.01 -10.60
N GLY A 122 -8.96 0.23 -11.67
CA GLY A 122 -10.25 0.11 -12.34
C GLY A 122 -11.33 -0.60 -11.53
N ARG A 123 -11.00 -1.11 -10.34
CA ARG A 123 -11.93 -1.80 -9.43
C ARG A 123 -12.14 -0.97 -8.18
N THR A 124 -13.37 -0.96 -7.69
CA THR A 124 -13.69 -0.40 -6.37
C THR A 124 -13.27 -1.37 -5.27
N THR A 125 -12.75 -0.81 -4.19
CA THR A 125 -12.35 -1.54 -2.99
C THR A 125 -13.40 -1.32 -1.91
N ASP A 126 -13.79 -2.38 -1.20
CA ASP A 126 -14.64 -2.25 -0.02
C ASP A 126 -13.80 -1.70 1.15
N LEU A 127 -13.80 -0.36 1.30
CA LEU A 127 -13.05 0.32 2.35
C LEU A 127 -13.59 0.01 3.75
N LYS A 128 -14.86 -0.37 3.89
CA LYS A 128 -15.42 -0.78 5.19
C LYS A 128 -14.89 -2.14 5.60
N GLN A 129 -14.82 -3.08 4.66
CA GLN A 129 -14.21 -4.38 4.91
C GLN A 129 -12.72 -4.24 5.22
N MET A 130 -12.00 -3.37 4.49
CA MET A 130 -10.60 -3.05 4.79
C MET A 130 -10.44 -2.50 6.21
N ASP A 131 -11.29 -1.55 6.59
CA ASP A 131 -11.26 -0.93 7.92
C ASP A 131 -11.60 -1.91 9.04
N ALA A 132 -12.60 -2.77 8.83
CA ALA A 132 -12.95 -3.83 9.77
C ALA A 132 -11.79 -4.81 9.96
N ALA A 133 -11.10 -5.20 8.88
CA ALA A 133 -9.94 -6.09 8.95
C ALA A 133 -8.78 -5.45 9.74
N ASN A 134 -8.43 -4.20 9.43
CA ASN A 134 -7.34 -3.49 10.11
C ASN A 134 -7.67 -3.18 11.59
N THR A 135 -8.94 -2.91 11.90
CA THR A 135 -9.39 -2.68 13.28
C THR A 135 -9.42 -3.98 14.10
N LYS A 136 -9.77 -5.11 13.47
CA LYS A 136 -9.74 -6.43 14.13
C LYS A 136 -8.31 -6.86 14.45
N CYS A 137 -7.35 -6.52 13.58
CA CYS A 137 -5.95 -6.94 13.68
C CYS A 137 -5.01 -5.73 13.70
N PRO A 138 -5.10 -4.86 14.73
CA PRO A 138 -4.33 -3.62 14.78
C PRO A 138 -2.86 -3.86 15.10
N LYS A 139 -2.52 -5.04 15.60
CA LYS A 139 -1.15 -5.48 15.84
C LYS A 139 -1.02 -6.94 15.45
N VAL A 140 0.00 -7.23 14.66
CA VAL A 140 0.30 -8.56 14.16
C VAL A 140 1.79 -8.82 14.31
N SER A 141 2.14 -9.99 14.84
CA SER A 141 3.51 -10.50 14.86
C SER A 141 3.66 -11.58 13.79
N GLY A 142 4.79 -11.56 13.10
CA GLY A 142 5.16 -12.53 12.08
C GLY A 142 6.49 -13.18 12.41
N THR A 143 6.59 -14.49 12.27
CA THR A 143 7.88 -15.19 12.30
C THR A 143 8.10 -15.88 10.96
N THR A 144 9.22 -15.56 10.30
CA THR A 144 9.61 -16.18 9.03
C THR A 144 11.05 -16.69 9.12
N THR A 145 11.40 -17.67 8.29
CA THR A 145 12.77 -18.19 8.19
C THR A 145 13.28 -17.98 6.77
N ILE A 146 14.33 -17.18 6.62
CA ILE A 146 14.94 -16.87 5.34
C ILE A 146 16.41 -17.27 5.40
N SER A 147 16.85 -18.15 4.50
CA SER A 147 18.23 -18.64 4.42
C SER A 147 18.78 -19.16 5.77
N GLY A 148 17.92 -19.83 6.56
CA GLY A 148 18.28 -20.38 7.86
C GLY A 148 18.30 -19.38 9.04
N GLN A 149 17.98 -18.11 8.80
CA GLN A 149 17.82 -17.10 9.85
C GLN A 149 16.34 -16.88 10.16
N THR A 150 16.01 -16.89 11.44
CA THR A 150 14.66 -16.55 11.92
C THR A 150 14.53 -15.04 12.04
N ILE A 151 13.50 -14.50 11.42
CA ILE A 151 13.17 -13.07 11.46
C ILE A 151 11.85 -12.93 12.21
N HIS A 152 11.86 -12.14 13.27
CA HIS A 152 10.67 -11.76 14.01
C HIS A 152 10.25 -10.36 13.58
N SER A 153 9.02 -10.22 13.10
CA SER A 153 8.46 -8.94 12.69
C SER A 153 7.25 -8.61 13.55
N THR A 154 7.05 -7.33 13.86
CA THR A 154 5.83 -6.80 14.46
C THR A 154 5.35 -5.64 13.63
N THR A 155 4.09 -5.69 13.22
CA THR A 155 3.41 -4.63 12.48
C THR A 155 2.27 -4.10 13.33
N THR A 156 2.18 -2.79 13.47
CA THR A 156 1.07 -2.09 14.13
C THR A 156 0.40 -1.16 13.14
N THR A 157 -0.92 -1.21 13.09
CA THR A 157 -1.77 -0.40 12.22
C THR A 157 -2.63 0.52 13.08
N GLU A 158 -2.47 1.83 12.87
CA GLU A 158 -3.22 2.89 13.53
C GLU A 158 -4.09 3.60 12.50
N LYS A 159 -5.40 3.70 12.74
CA LYS A 159 -6.30 4.48 11.89
C LYS A 159 -6.13 5.97 12.16
N LEU A 160 -5.96 6.75 11.10
CA LEU A 160 -5.86 8.20 11.15
C LEU A 160 -7.13 8.84 10.59
N PRO A 161 -7.44 10.10 10.98
CA PRO A 161 -8.47 10.87 10.30
C PRO A 161 -8.07 11.10 8.84
N ALA A 162 -9.05 11.02 7.93
CA ALA A 162 -8.82 11.37 6.53
C ALA A 162 -8.55 12.90 6.39
N PRO A 163 -7.74 13.32 5.40
CA PRO A 163 -7.51 14.74 5.11
C PRO A 163 -8.83 15.48 4.90
N THR A 164 -8.92 16.72 5.38
CA THR A 164 -10.13 17.56 5.24
C THR A 164 -10.52 17.80 3.77
N GLY A 165 -9.54 17.81 2.85
CA GLY A 165 -9.77 17.90 1.40
C GLY A 165 -10.52 16.72 0.78
N LEU A 166 -10.64 15.61 1.52
CA LEU A 166 -11.41 14.41 1.12
C LEU A 166 -12.81 14.36 1.74
N SER A 167 -13.27 15.43 2.37
CA SER A 167 -14.60 15.47 2.98
C SER A 167 -15.69 15.11 1.95
N GLY A 168 -16.51 14.11 2.29
CA GLY A 168 -17.58 13.59 1.41
C GLY A 168 -17.13 12.52 0.40
N VAL A 169 -15.85 12.13 0.43
CA VAL A 169 -15.34 10.96 -0.30
C VAL A 169 -15.23 9.79 0.68
N ASP A 170 -15.55 8.57 0.24
CA ASP A 170 -15.29 7.36 1.03
C ASP A 170 -13.78 7.12 1.03
N ALA A 171 -13.13 7.34 2.18
CA ALA A 171 -11.69 7.27 2.33
C ALA A 171 -11.27 6.74 3.71
N VAL A 172 -10.17 6.01 3.74
CA VAL A 172 -9.52 5.49 4.95
C VAL A 172 -8.02 5.80 4.91
N VAL A 173 -7.45 6.12 6.07
CA VAL A 173 -6.01 6.41 6.22
C VAL A 173 -5.46 5.67 7.42
N TYR A 174 -4.27 5.10 7.26
CA TYR A 174 -3.57 4.33 8.26
C TYR A 174 -2.11 4.77 8.37
N ARG A 175 -1.60 4.74 9.60
CA ARG A 175 -0.18 4.63 9.89
C ARG A 175 0.15 3.17 10.19
N ILE A 176 1.15 2.64 9.51
CA ILE A 176 1.63 1.29 9.69
C ILE A 176 3.08 1.37 10.13
N SER A 177 3.37 0.91 11.34
CA SER A 177 4.74 0.84 11.87
C SER A 177 5.18 -0.61 11.90
N SER A 178 6.31 -0.91 11.26
CA SER A 178 6.87 -2.26 11.23
C SER A 178 8.25 -2.27 11.87
N SER A 179 8.51 -3.29 12.69
CA SER A 179 9.81 -3.57 13.28
C SER A 179 10.16 -5.02 12.95
N SER A 180 11.32 -5.24 12.36
CA SER A 180 11.85 -6.59 12.11
C SER A 180 13.17 -6.75 12.86
N ASP A 181 13.37 -7.91 13.48
CA ASP A 181 14.56 -8.29 14.23
C ASP A 181 15.10 -9.62 13.71
N THR A 182 16.40 -9.69 13.47
CA THR A 182 17.12 -10.84 12.92
C THR A 182 17.88 -11.65 13.98
N GLY A 183 17.68 -11.34 15.27
CA GLY A 183 18.29 -12.03 16.40
C GLY A 183 19.78 -11.69 16.65
N ASP A 184 20.41 -10.93 15.76
CA ASP A 184 21.80 -10.44 15.85
C ASP A 184 21.90 -9.01 16.42
N GLY A 185 20.79 -8.48 16.94
CA GLY A 185 20.69 -7.13 17.50
C GLY A 185 20.49 -6.03 16.46
N GLN A 186 20.34 -6.37 15.17
CA GLN A 186 19.92 -5.43 14.15
C GLN A 186 18.40 -5.43 14.04
N SER A 187 17.80 -4.26 14.30
CA SER A 187 16.38 -4.03 14.08
C SER A 187 16.17 -3.03 12.96
N ILE A 188 15.37 -3.43 11.97
CA ILE A 188 14.91 -2.54 10.90
C ILE A 188 13.53 -2.04 11.30
N GLN A 189 13.42 -0.73 11.46
CA GLN A 189 12.15 -0.06 11.67
C GLN A 189 11.79 0.75 10.44
N ASN A 190 10.54 0.65 10.02
CA ASN A 190 9.97 1.56 9.04
C ASN A 190 8.59 2.01 9.48
N SER A 191 8.19 3.15 8.95
CA SER A 191 6.83 3.64 9.10
C SER A 191 6.26 3.94 7.72
N THR A 192 4.99 3.65 7.56
CA THR A 192 4.26 3.83 6.31
C THR A 192 2.98 4.59 6.59
N LEU A 193 2.70 5.59 5.77
CA LEU A 193 1.36 6.15 5.67
C LEU A 193 0.67 5.55 4.46
N SER A 194 -0.56 5.08 4.62
CA SER A 194 -1.36 4.48 3.55
C SER A 194 -2.75 5.07 3.56
N GLY A 195 -3.23 5.48 2.41
CA GLY A 195 -4.54 6.10 2.24
C GLY A 195 -5.23 5.54 1.02
N TRP A 196 -6.52 5.27 1.14
CA TRP A 196 -7.34 4.71 0.09
C TRP A 196 -8.63 5.50 0.00
N ALA A 197 -9.11 5.73 -1.21
CA ALA A 197 -10.38 6.39 -1.47
C ALA A 197 -11.09 5.77 -2.66
N VAL A 198 -12.42 5.74 -2.62
CA VAL A 198 -13.26 5.35 -3.76
C VAL A 198 -13.92 6.58 -4.34
N VAL A 199 -13.64 6.84 -5.61
CA VAL A 199 -14.15 8.02 -6.33
C VAL A 199 -14.45 7.66 -7.79
N ARG A 200 -15.65 8.00 -8.27
CA ARG A 200 -16.11 7.73 -9.65
C ARG A 200 -15.96 6.25 -10.09
N GLY A 201 -16.20 5.30 -9.18
CA GLY A 201 -16.08 3.87 -9.48
C GLY A 201 -14.64 3.36 -9.61
N LEU A 202 -13.64 4.17 -9.21
CA LEU A 202 -12.24 3.81 -9.16
C LEU A 202 -11.75 3.82 -7.72
N THR A 203 -10.77 2.96 -7.41
CA THR A 203 -10.00 3.06 -6.16
C THR A 203 -8.73 3.84 -6.43
N VAL A 204 -8.47 4.86 -5.60
CA VAL A 204 -7.22 5.61 -5.53
C VAL A 204 -6.50 5.22 -4.24
N GLY A 205 -5.23 4.86 -4.35
CA GLY A 205 -4.39 4.48 -3.21
C GLY A 205 -3.07 5.24 -3.23
N VAL A 206 -2.69 5.83 -2.10
CA VAL A 206 -1.37 6.43 -1.91
C VAL A 206 -0.68 5.75 -0.73
N ARG A 207 0.57 5.35 -0.92
CA ARG A 207 1.44 4.79 0.11
C ARG A 207 2.74 5.58 0.16
N ALA A 208 3.13 6.05 1.34
CA ALA A 208 4.42 6.67 1.59
C ALA A 208 5.19 5.82 2.59
N VAL A 209 6.31 5.23 2.16
CA VAL A 209 7.20 4.44 3.02
C VAL A 209 8.35 5.34 3.45
N PHE A 210 8.51 5.56 4.76
CA PHE A 210 9.57 6.36 5.35
C PHE A 210 10.69 5.43 5.79
N LEU A 211 11.88 5.65 5.24
CA LEU A 211 13.07 4.82 5.46
C LEU A 211 13.86 5.27 6.71
N SER A 212 13.60 6.50 7.18
CA SER A 212 14.21 7.09 8.36
C SER A 212 13.38 8.28 8.85
N GLY A 213 13.43 8.56 10.16
CA GLY A 213 12.73 9.70 10.75
C GLY A 213 11.22 9.50 10.88
N ASP A 214 10.55 10.52 11.42
CA ASP A 214 9.09 10.49 11.61
C ASP A 214 8.34 10.70 10.28
N PRO A 215 7.21 10.01 10.06
CA PRO A 215 6.37 10.23 8.90
C PRO A 215 5.88 11.69 8.80
N ASP A 216 6.15 12.33 7.67
CA ASP A 216 5.56 13.63 7.33
C ASP A 216 4.10 13.43 6.86
N GLN A 217 3.20 13.43 7.83
CA GLN A 217 1.77 13.26 7.59
C GLN A 217 1.16 14.39 6.75
N ALA A 218 1.60 15.63 6.94
CA ALA A 218 1.04 16.77 6.20
C ALA A 218 1.38 16.68 4.70
N THR A 219 2.62 16.28 4.38
CA THR A 219 3.02 16.03 2.99
C THR A 219 2.26 14.84 2.41
N PHE A 220 2.11 13.75 3.16
CA PHE A 220 1.30 12.60 2.73
C PHE A 220 -0.16 12.99 2.45
N ASP A 221 -0.80 13.73 3.35
CA ASP A 221 -2.20 14.16 3.22
C ASP A 221 -2.41 15.00 1.95
N LYS A 222 -1.43 15.85 1.61
CA LYS A 222 -1.44 16.64 0.38
C LYS A 222 -1.32 15.75 -0.86
N VAL A 223 -0.42 14.76 -0.86
CA VAL A 223 -0.25 13.81 -1.97
C VAL A 223 -1.53 12.99 -2.17
N LEU A 224 -2.11 12.45 -1.09
CA LEU A 224 -3.37 11.71 -1.14
C LEU A 224 -4.53 12.57 -1.67
N THR A 225 -4.68 13.80 -1.16
CA THR A 225 -5.71 14.74 -1.64
C THR A 225 -5.53 15.04 -3.12
N THR A 226 -4.30 15.27 -3.57
CA THR A 226 -3.98 15.55 -4.98
C THR A 226 -4.34 14.37 -5.89
N ALA A 227 -4.02 13.14 -5.47
CA ALA A 227 -4.34 11.93 -6.24
C ALA A 227 -5.86 11.73 -6.38
N VAL A 228 -6.61 11.88 -5.29
CA VAL A 228 -8.07 11.77 -5.32
C VAL A 228 -8.70 12.88 -6.16
N ASP A 229 -8.22 14.11 -6.03
CA ASP A 229 -8.73 15.26 -6.77
C ASP A 229 -8.49 15.12 -8.27
N LYS A 230 -7.35 14.55 -8.67
CA LYS A 230 -7.03 14.25 -10.07
C LYS A 230 -8.07 13.33 -10.70
N VAL A 231 -8.48 12.27 -10.00
CA VAL A 231 -9.55 11.37 -10.48
C VAL A 231 -10.92 12.04 -10.41
N ARG A 232 -11.21 12.75 -9.33
CA ARG A 232 -12.49 13.44 -9.10
C ARG A 232 -12.80 14.46 -10.20
N THR A 233 -11.78 15.17 -10.68
CA THR A 233 -11.89 16.27 -11.66
C THR A 233 -11.54 15.87 -13.08
N ALA A 234 -11.12 14.63 -13.31
CA ALA A 234 -10.87 14.08 -14.64
C ALA A 234 -12.12 14.24 -15.53
N LYS A 235 -11.93 14.32 -16.85
CA LYS A 235 -13.04 14.23 -17.80
C LYS A 235 -13.46 12.77 -17.86
#